data_AF-A0A9D8MR45-F1
#
_entry.id   AF-A0A9D8MR45-F1
#
_cell.length_a   1.000
_cell.length_b   1.000
_cell.length_c   1.000
_cell.angle_alpha   90.00
_cell.angle_beta   90.00
_cell.angle_gamma   90.00
#
_symmetry.space_group_name_H-M   'P 1'
#
loop_
_entity.id
_entity.type
_entity.pdbx_description
1 polymer ?
#
loop_
_entity_poly.entity_id
_entity_poly.type
_entity_poly.pdbx_seq_one_letter_code
_entity_poly.pdbx_strand_id
1 'polypeptide(L)'
;GVCLFMPDALIYMLTGEAVMERTVATTSQMFNPREGDLDAEILASIGLKREHFGRLVNPGEKVGVLSRKVQEQTGLGAVPVVAVGSHDTASAVAAVPAEDENFAYLSCGTWSLLGIESQTPIINDESLRHNFTNEGGLDGTTRFLKNITGLWLLEHCKKEWKAPKNINELNALCMASSCQSLINPDDQSFAHPDSMTAAICSYLMETGQPLPKEPADYVRIIFRSLAHRYAEVVDVLRNISPVDIRRLHVIGGGSRNEYLMRFTADALGMPVIAGPQEGTALGNALVQVRAAGLVGSLQEMRGIIGRSVELKTYI
;
A
#
# COMPACT_ATOMS: atom_id res chain seq x y z
N GLY A 1 -6.84 -14.26 -27.90
CA GLY A 1 -7.55 -13.16 -27.20
C GLY A 1 -6.53 -12.27 -26.53
N VAL A 2 -6.92 -11.07 -26.10
CA VAL A 2 -6.03 -10.17 -25.35
C VAL A 2 -6.20 -10.38 -23.84
N CYS A 3 -5.10 -10.53 -23.13
CA CYS A 3 -5.02 -10.57 -21.67
C CYS A 3 -4.93 -9.15 -21.13
N LEU A 4 -5.82 -8.79 -20.21
CA LEU A 4 -5.90 -7.47 -19.59
C LEU A 4 -5.92 -7.61 -18.08
N PHE A 5 -5.16 -6.78 -17.37
CA PHE A 5 -5.33 -6.62 -15.93
C PHE A 5 -6.66 -5.92 -15.63
N MET A 6 -7.14 -6.02 -14.40
CA MET A 6 -8.43 -5.43 -14.01
C MET A 6 -8.62 -3.95 -14.40
N PRO A 7 -7.69 -3.02 -14.08
CA PRO A 7 -7.85 -1.63 -14.49
C PRO A 7 -7.74 -1.45 -16.01
N ASP A 8 -6.88 -2.22 -16.68
CA ASP A 8 -6.73 -2.17 -18.14
C ASP A 8 -8.00 -2.66 -18.85
N ALA A 9 -8.71 -3.62 -18.26
CA ALA A 9 -10.02 -4.07 -18.75
C ALA A 9 -11.06 -2.95 -18.67
N LEU A 10 -11.06 -2.14 -17.61
CA LEU A 10 -11.94 -0.95 -17.52
C LEU A 10 -11.57 0.08 -18.58
N ILE A 11 -10.28 0.35 -18.79
CA ILE A 11 -9.80 1.23 -19.85
C ILE A 11 -10.26 0.73 -21.23
N TYR A 12 -10.10 -0.56 -21.50
CA TYR A 12 -10.54 -1.19 -22.75
C TYR A 12 -12.06 -1.09 -22.93
N MET A 13 -12.85 -1.31 -21.89
CA MET A 13 -14.32 -1.15 -21.94
C MET A 13 -14.74 0.30 -22.22
N LEU A 14 -13.99 1.28 -21.71
CA LEU A 14 -14.28 2.70 -21.92
C LEU A 14 -13.85 3.19 -23.30
N THR A 15 -12.70 2.75 -23.79
CA THR A 15 -12.01 3.35 -24.95
C THR A 15 -11.95 2.44 -26.18
N GLY A 16 -11.98 1.12 -25.99
CA GLY A 16 -11.64 0.13 -27.01
C GLY A 16 -10.14 -0.14 -27.16
N GLU A 17 -9.28 0.57 -26.43
CA GLU A 17 -7.83 0.46 -26.50
C GLU A 17 -7.31 -0.57 -25.50
N ALA A 18 -6.59 -1.57 -25.99
CA ALA A 18 -5.94 -2.58 -25.15
C ALA A 18 -4.56 -2.08 -24.72
N VAL A 19 -4.41 -1.81 -23.42
CA VAL A 19 -3.14 -1.39 -22.81
C VAL A 19 -2.74 -2.34 -21.68
N MET A 20 -1.50 -2.18 -21.23
CA MET A 20 -0.98 -2.81 -20.03
C MET A 20 -0.30 -1.72 -19.21
N GLU A 21 -0.92 -1.27 -18.13
CA GLU A 21 -0.33 -0.22 -17.31
C GLU A 21 0.80 -0.78 -16.42
N ARG A 22 1.95 -0.09 -16.38
CA ARG A 22 3.18 -0.57 -15.74
C ARG A 22 3.00 -0.95 -14.27
N THR A 23 2.35 -0.12 -13.45
CA THR A 23 2.26 -0.36 -12.01
C THR A 23 1.45 -1.61 -11.69
N VAL A 24 0.35 -1.86 -12.40
CA VAL A 24 -0.41 -3.12 -12.24
C VAL A 24 0.30 -4.31 -12.89
N ALA A 25 0.98 -4.13 -14.02
CA ALA A 25 1.71 -5.22 -14.67
C ALA A 25 2.82 -5.79 -13.76
N THR A 26 3.47 -4.93 -12.97
CA THR A 26 4.53 -5.36 -12.04
C THR A 26 4.06 -6.20 -10.86
N THR A 27 2.76 -6.33 -10.60
CA THR A 27 2.22 -7.20 -9.54
C THR A 27 1.97 -8.63 -10.02
N SER A 28 2.20 -8.89 -11.31
CA SER A 28 1.78 -10.13 -11.98
C SER A 28 2.70 -11.33 -11.80
N GLN A 29 3.89 -11.13 -11.23
CA GLN A 29 5.01 -12.09 -11.25
C GLN A 29 5.52 -12.44 -12.67
N MET A 30 4.97 -11.81 -13.73
CA MET A 30 5.39 -12.01 -15.12
C MET A 30 6.26 -10.88 -15.64
N PHE A 31 6.36 -9.76 -14.92
CA PHE A 31 7.12 -8.58 -15.34
C PHE A 31 8.58 -8.71 -14.94
N ASN A 32 9.50 -8.51 -15.88
CA ASN A 32 10.93 -8.45 -15.62
C ASN A 32 11.34 -6.99 -15.31
N PRO A 33 11.66 -6.65 -14.05
CA PRO A 33 11.96 -5.27 -13.67
C PRO A 33 13.30 -4.75 -14.22
N ARG A 34 14.19 -5.62 -14.71
CA ARG A 34 15.46 -5.23 -15.35
C ARG A 34 15.27 -4.89 -16.83
N GLU A 35 14.42 -5.64 -17.52
CA GLU A 35 14.11 -5.43 -18.94
C GLU A 35 13.03 -4.36 -19.14
N GLY A 36 12.18 -4.15 -18.13
CA GLY A 36 11.10 -3.17 -18.20
C GLY A 36 9.89 -3.63 -19.01
N ASP A 37 9.73 -4.93 -19.25
CA ASP A 37 8.57 -5.54 -19.89
C ASP A 37 8.33 -6.97 -19.34
N LEU A 38 7.34 -7.69 -19.88
CA LEU A 38 7.03 -9.07 -19.51
C LEU A 38 8.17 -10.03 -19.88
N ASP A 39 8.48 -10.93 -18.96
CA ASP A 39 9.52 -11.94 -19.11
C ASP A 39 9.09 -13.06 -20.07
N ALA A 40 9.85 -13.26 -21.13
CA ALA A 40 9.49 -14.22 -22.18
C ALA A 40 9.51 -15.68 -21.70
N GLU A 41 10.41 -16.04 -20.79
CA GLU A 41 10.51 -17.41 -20.27
C GLU A 41 9.35 -17.72 -19.33
N ILE A 42 9.00 -16.79 -18.43
CA ILE A 42 7.84 -16.93 -17.55
C ILE A 42 6.55 -17.03 -18.38
N LEU A 43 6.36 -16.15 -19.38
CA LEU A 43 5.19 -16.21 -20.24
C LEU A 43 5.09 -17.55 -21.00
N ALA A 44 6.20 -18.04 -21.56
CA ALA A 44 6.22 -19.31 -22.27
C ALA A 44 5.84 -20.49 -21.35
N SER A 45 6.26 -20.45 -20.08
CA SER A 45 5.96 -21.51 -19.08
C SER A 45 4.46 -21.67 -18.80
N ILE A 46 3.66 -20.62 -19.01
CA ILE A 46 2.21 -20.59 -18.83
C ILE A 46 1.44 -20.54 -20.16
N GLY A 47 2.10 -20.79 -21.29
CA GLY A 47 1.48 -20.82 -22.61
C GLY A 47 1.08 -19.44 -23.16
N LEU A 48 1.67 -18.36 -22.64
CA LEU A 48 1.44 -16.99 -23.08
C LEU A 48 2.64 -16.44 -23.85
N LYS A 49 2.43 -15.29 -24.50
CA LYS A 49 3.42 -14.53 -25.27
C LYS A 49 3.16 -13.04 -25.07
N ARG A 50 4.18 -12.21 -25.31
CA ARG A 50 4.07 -10.75 -25.20
C ARG A 50 2.92 -10.15 -26.02
N GLU A 51 2.65 -10.72 -27.20
CA GLU A 51 1.57 -10.32 -28.13
C GLU A 51 0.15 -10.57 -27.61
N HIS A 52 0.00 -11.38 -26.55
CA HIS A 52 -1.29 -11.54 -25.89
C HIS A 52 -1.67 -10.34 -25.01
N PHE A 53 -0.74 -9.42 -24.73
CA PHE A 53 -0.98 -8.26 -23.87
C PHE A 53 -0.98 -6.95 -24.67
N GLY A 54 -1.66 -5.93 -24.14
CA GLY A 54 -1.68 -4.60 -24.73
C GLY A 54 -0.30 -3.92 -24.80
N ARG A 55 -0.24 -2.74 -25.43
CA ARG A 55 0.97 -1.91 -25.37
C ARG A 55 1.22 -1.49 -23.93
N LEU A 56 2.49 -1.50 -23.51
CA LEU A 56 2.88 -1.00 -22.19
C LEU A 56 2.64 0.52 -22.13
N VAL A 57 2.04 0.99 -21.04
CA VAL A 57 1.80 2.42 -20.77
C VAL A 57 2.21 2.77 -19.35
N ASN A 58 2.69 3.99 -19.15
CA ASN A 58 3.07 4.53 -17.84
C ASN A 58 1.93 5.37 -17.23
N PRO A 59 1.92 5.53 -15.89
CA PRO A 59 1.05 6.48 -15.22
C PRO A 59 1.17 7.89 -15.81
N GLY A 60 0.04 8.50 -16.13
CA GLY A 60 -0.06 9.83 -16.75
C GLY A 60 -0.23 9.79 -18.27
N GLU A 61 -0.06 8.63 -18.92
CA GLU A 61 -0.28 8.53 -20.37
C GLU A 61 -1.77 8.59 -20.72
N LYS A 62 -2.12 9.45 -21.68
CA LYS A 62 -3.46 9.45 -22.29
C LYS A 62 -3.59 8.22 -23.18
N VAL A 63 -4.50 7.33 -22.83
CA VAL A 63 -4.74 6.09 -23.58
C VAL A 63 -5.61 6.37 -24.80
N GLY A 64 -6.68 7.15 -24.63
CA GLY A 64 -7.65 7.45 -25.67
C GLY A 64 -8.74 8.39 -25.18
N VAL A 65 -9.91 8.27 -25.79
CA VAL A 65 -11.14 8.93 -25.34
C VAL A 65 -12.25 7.90 -25.19
N LEU A 66 -13.35 8.25 -24.51
CA LEU A 66 -14.54 7.40 -24.45
C LEU A 66 -14.95 6.97 -25.85
N SER A 67 -15.21 5.67 -26.04
CA SER A 67 -15.68 5.10 -27.29
C SER A 67 -17.05 5.68 -27.65
N ARG A 68 -17.39 5.75 -28.95
CA ARG A 68 -18.68 6.32 -29.40
C ARG A 68 -19.88 5.73 -28.66
N LYS A 69 -19.87 4.41 -28.45
CA LYS A 69 -20.91 3.70 -27.68
C LYS A 69 -21.05 4.25 -26.24
N VAL A 70 -19.94 4.50 -25.55
CA VAL A 70 -19.95 5.06 -24.19
C VAL A 70 -20.37 6.53 -24.21
N GLN A 71 -19.96 7.30 -25.23
CA GLN A 71 -20.42 8.68 -25.40
C GLN A 71 -21.94 8.75 -25.56
N GLU A 72 -22.53 7.89 -26.40
CA GLU A 72 -23.97 7.80 -26.63
C GLU A 72 -24.73 7.37 -25.36
N GLN A 73 -24.16 6.45 -24.57
CA GLN A 73 -24.79 5.98 -23.32
C GLN A 73 -24.74 7.00 -22.18
N THR A 74 -23.69 7.81 -22.10
CA THR A 74 -23.44 8.69 -20.95
C THR A 74 -23.73 10.17 -21.22
N GLY A 75 -23.72 10.59 -22.49
CA GLY A 75 -23.82 12.00 -22.89
C GLY A 75 -22.55 12.83 -22.64
N LEU A 76 -21.43 12.23 -22.19
CA LEU A 76 -20.22 12.95 -21.76
C LEU A 76 -19.30 13.41 -22.91
N GLY A 77 -19.57 12.99 -24.16
CA GLY A 77 -18.71 13.29 -25.31
C GLY A 77 -17.33 12.62 -25.22
N ALA A 78 -16.37 13.08 -26.02
CA ALA A 78 -15.04 12.46 -26.15
C ALA A 78 -14.09 12.76 -24.96
N VAL A 79 -14.48 12.38 -23.75
CA VAL A 79 -13.68 12.58 -22.54
C VAL A 79 -12.38 11.76 -22.62
N PRO A 80 -11.20 12.37 -22.38
CA PRO A 80 -9.93 11.65 -22.29
C PRO A 80 -9.93 10.59 -21.20
N VAL A 81 -9.36 9.43 -21.49
CA VAL A 81 -9.04 8.39 -20.49
C VAL A 81 -7.53 8.31 -20.34
N VAL A 82 -7.06 8.43 -19.11
CA VAL A 82 -5.64 8.44 -18.73
C VAL A 82 -5.34 7.18 -17.93
N ALA A 83 -4.26 6.48 -18.28
CA ALA A 83 -3.73 5.43 -17.42
C ALA A 83 -3.07 6.11 -16.22
N VAL A 84 -3.50 5.79 -15.01
CA VAL A 84 -2.92 6.34 -13.77
C VAL A 84 -1.97 5.31 -13.14
N GLY A 85 -1.54 5.51 -11.89
CA GLY A 85 -1.01 4.40 -11.10
C GLY A 85 -2.13 3.39 -10.86
N SER A 86 -2.34 2.48 -11.82
CA SER A 86 -3.53 1.64 -11.90
C SER A 86 -3.53 0.52 -10.86
N HIS A 87 -2.38 0.20 -10.29
CA HIS A 87 -2.33 -0.43 -8.97
C HIS A 87 -2.61 0.63 -7.90
N ASP A 88 -3.61 0.39 -7.06
CA ASP A 88 -4.10 1.33 -6.05
C ASP A 88 -3.00 1.86 -5.12
N THR A 89 -2.05 1.00 -4.74
CA THR A 89 -0.91 1.34 -3.89
C THR A 89 0.03 2.31 -4.62
N ALA A 90 0.20 2.21 -5.93
CA ALA A 90 0.99 3.18 -6.69
C ALA A 90 0.33 4.57 -6.66
N SER A 91 -0.99 4.63 -6.81
CA SER A 91 -1.75 5.88 -6.63
C SER A 91 -1.66 6.39 -5.18
N ALA A 92 -1.73 5.52 -4.18
CA ALA A 92 -1.61 5.92 -2.78
C ALA A 92 -0.23 6.51 -2.46
N VAL A 93 0.85 5.88 -2.93
CA VAL A 93 2.24 6.34 -2.72
C VAL A 93 2.51 7.66 -3.46
N ALA A 94 1.90 7.87 -4.64
CA ALA A 94 1.94 9.15 -5.31
C ALA A 94 1.36 10.29 -4.45
N ALA A 95 0.47 9.95 -3.51
CA ALA A 95 -0.15 10.90 -2.61
C ALA A 95 0.58 11.13 -1.27
N VAL A 96 1.73 10.50 -1.07
CA VAL A 96 2.54 10.73 0.13
C VAL A 96 3.05 12.18 0.12
N PRO A 97 2.76 13.00 1.15
CA PRO A 97 3.16 14.41 1.18
C PRO A 97 4.62 14.58 1.61
N ALA A 98 5.53 13.86 0.95
CA ALA A 98 6.96 13.92 1.24
C ALA A 98 7.62 15.14 0.59
N GLU A 99 8.50 15.78 1.34
CA GLU A 99 9.28 16.95 0.89
C GLU A 99 10.59 16.58 0.18
N ASP A 100 11.09 15.39 0.45
CA ASP A 100 12.35 14.84 -0.06
C ASP A 100 12.22 13.31 -0.24
N GLU A 101 13.29 12.64 -0.64
CA GLU A 101 13.35 11.18 -0.82
C GLU A 101 13.69 10.39 0.46
N ASN A 102 14.00 11.07 1.57
CA ASN A 102 14.51 10.47 2.81
C ASN A 102 13.38 9.98 3.72
N PHE A 103 12.45 9.20 3.15
CA PHE A 103 11.29 8.68 3.85
C PHE A 103 10.98 7.22 3.50
N ALA A 104 10.34 6.54 4.44
CA ALA A 104 9.57 5.35 4.16
C ALA A 104 8.09 5.72 4.11
N TYR A 105 7.28 4.94 3.41
CA TYR A 105 5.83 5.04 3.44
C TYR A 105 5.21 3.76 4.00
N LEU A 106 4.07 3.90 4.65
CA LEU A 106 3.19 2.82 5.09
C LEU A 106 1.78 3.10 4.56
N SER A 107 1.31 2.28 3.63
CA SER A 107 -0.12 2.21 3.32
C SER A 107 -0.77 1.32 4.38
N CYS A 108 -1.45 1.93 5.35
CA CYS A 108 -2.03 1.23 6.49
C CYS A 108 -3.52 0.98 6.27
N GLY A 109 -3.89 -0.26 5.96
CA GLY A 109 -5.27 -0.72 5.87
C GLY A 109 -5.41 -2.14 6.42
N THR A 110 -6.33 -2.91 5.85
CA THR A 110 -6.45 -4.36 6.11
C THR A 110 -5.10 -5.06 5.96
N TRP A 111 -4.38 -4.71 4.88
CA TRP A 111 -2.97 -5.00 4.69
C TRP A 111 -2.14 -3.75 4.99
N SER A 112 -0.90 -3.96 5.42
CA SER A 112 0.07 -2.90 5.64
C SER A 112 1.21 -3.06 4.66
N LEU A 113 1.35 -2.10 3.74
CA LEU A 113 2.42 -2.10 2.74
C LEU A 113 3.44 -1.05 3.14
N LEU A 114 4.59 -1.53 3.63
CA LEU A 114 5.66 -0.70 4.15
C LEU A 114 6.87 -0.75 3.20
N GLY A 115 7.32 0.41 2.72
CA GLY A 115 8.38 0.45 1.73
C GLY A 115 8.99 1.83 1.51
N ILE A 116 9.85 1.88 0.51
CA ILE A 116 10.50 3.09 0.00
C ILE A 116 10.28 3.20 -1.51
N GLU A 117 10.48 4.39 -2.05
CA GLU A 117 10.66 4.57 -3.49
C GLU A 117 12.14 4.56 -3.84
N SER A 118 12.50 3.79 -4.84
CA SER A 118 13.85 3.70 -5.40
C SER A 118 13.81 4.00 -6.90
N GLN A 119 14.87 4.61 -7.42
CA GLN A 119 15.01 4.84 -8.86
C GLN A 119 15.19 3.53 -9.64
N THR A 120 15.72 2.50 -8.99
CA THR A 120 15.95 1.19 -9.62
C THR A 120 15.50 0.03 -8.72
N PRO A 121 15.12 -1.11 -9.29
CA PRO A 121 14.78 -2.29 -8.50
C PRO A 121 15.94 -2.77 -7.64
N ILE A 122 15.65 -3.14 -6.38
CA ILE A 122 16.62 -3.69 -5.45
C ILE A 122 16.47 -5.21 -5.46
N ILE A 123 17.39 -5.89 -6.14
CA ILE A 123 17.34 -7.34 -6.39
C ILE A 123 18.68 -7.95 -5.96
N ASN A 124 18.71 -8.50 -4.76
CA ASN A 124 19.85 -9.13 -4.11
C ASN A 124 19.40 -10.16 -3.04
N ASP A 125 20.35 -10.86 -2.43
CA ASP A 125 20.07 -11.89 -1.41
C ASP A 125 19.34 -11.35 -0.18
N GLU A 126 19.59 -10.09 0.22
CA GLU A 126 18.89 -9.45 1.34
C GLU A 126 17.41 -9.22 1.01
N SER A 127 17.12 -8.65 -0.17
CA SER A 127 15.75 -8.43 -0.64
C SER A 127 14.95 -9.74 -0.75
N LEU A 128 15.59 -10.82 -1.19
CA LEU A 128 14.99 -12.14 -1.27
C LEU A 128 14.76 -12.73 0.13
N ARG A 129 15.79 -12.75 0.99
CA ARG A 129 15.72 -13.34 2.33
C ARG A 129 14.66 -12.70 3.20
N HIS A 130 14.51 -11.39 3.09
CA HIS A 130 13.52 -10.63 3.86
C HIS A 130 12.16 -10.55 3.15
N ASN A 131 11.99 -11.20 2.00
CA ASN A 131 10.74 -11.25 1.24
C ASN A 131 10.19 -9.85 0.93
N PHE A 132 11.02 -9.02 0.30
CA PHE A 132 10.62 -7.74 -0.26
C PHE A 132 10.23 -7.88 -1.73
N THR A 133 9.34 -6.99 -2.17
CA THR A 133 8.79 -6.93 -3.52
C THR A 133 9.24 -5.65 -4.21
N ASN A 134 9.50 -5.74 -5.52
CA ASN A 134 9.78 -4.60 -6.39
C ASN A 134 8.58 -4.36 -7.30
N GLU A 135 7.78 -3.33 -7.02
CA GLU A 135 6.65 -2.95 -7.87
C GLU A 135 6.88 -1.61 -8.57
N GLY A 136 6.26 -1.38 -9.73
CA GLY A 136 6.36 -0.14 -10.47
C GLY A 136 5.71 1.03 -9.72
N GLY A 137 6.39 2.16 -9.66
CA GLY A 137 5.86 3.46 -9.23
C GLY A 137 5.67 4.43 -10.40
N LEU A 138 5.40 5.69 -10.06
CA LEU A 138 5.32 6.80 -11.03
C LEU A 138 6.71 7.19 -11.54
N ASP A 139 6.77 7.84 -12.70
CA ASP A 139 8.02 8.37 -13.28
C ASP A 139 9.15 7.32 -13.41
N GLY A 140 8.79 6.06 -13.66
CA GLY A 140 9.75 4.96 -13.84
C GLY A 140 10.34 4.40 -12.53
N THR A 141 10.00 4.98 -11.38
CA THR A 141 10.47 4.51 -10.06
C THR A 141 9.99 3.10 -9.73
N THR A 142 10.58 2.54 -8.68
CA THR A 142 10.25 1.25 -8.06
C THR A 142 9.81 1.48 -6.61
N ARG A 143 8.63 0.97 -6.27
CA ARG A 143 8.12 0.82 -4.92
C ARG A 143 8.70 -0.48 -4.35
N PHE A 144 9.76 -0.35 -3.55
CA PHE A 144 10.41 -1.48 -2.86
C PHE A 144 9.77 -1.64 -1.49
N LEU A 145 8.97 -2.69 -1.32
CA LEU A 145 8.06 -2.80 -0.18
C LEU A 145 7.92 -4.21 0.35
N LYS A 146 7.45 -4.32 1.59
CA LYS A 146 7.06 -5.55 2.23
C LYS A 146 5.59 -5.50 2.62
N ASN A 147 4.90 -6.60 2.34
CA ASN A 147 3.55 -6.83 2.83
C ASN A 147 3.62 -7.31 4.29
N ILE A 148 2.84 -6.68 5.14
CA ILE A 148 2.65 -7.01 6.55
C ILE A 148 1.16 -7.20 6.77
N THR A 149 0.77 -8.18 7.58
CA THR A 149 -0.63 -8.27 8.03
C THR A 149 -1.00 -6.97 8.73
N GLY A 150 -2.02 -6.26 8.25
CA GLY A 150 -2.39 -4.96 8.78
C GLY A 150 -3.48 -5.05 9.84
N LEU A 151 -4.46 -4.15 9.75
CA LEU A 151 -5.60 -4.09 10.65
C LEU A 151 -6.59 -5.26 10.48
N TRP A 152 -6.33 -6.19 9.56
CA TRP A 152 -7.10 -7.44 9.40
C TRP A 152 -7.29 -8.20 10.71
N LEU A 153 -6.23 -8.30 11.53
CA LEU A 153 -6.26 -8.94 12.85
C LEU A 153 -7.37 -8.34 13.71
N LEU A 154 -7.39 -6.99 13.79
CA LEU A 154 -8.37 -6.28 14.57
C LEU A 154 -9.77 -6.42 13.95
N GLU A 155 -9.90 -6.28 12.63
CA GLU A 155 -11.17 -6.44 11.93
C GLU A 155 -11.82 -7.80 12.21
N HIS A 156 -11.03 -8.86 12.32
CA HIS A 156 -11.53 -10.21 12.62
C HIS A 156 -11.89 -10.39 14.08
N CYS A 157 -11.03 -9.93 15.02
CA CYS A 157 -11.40 -9.96 16.44
C CYS A 157 -12.71 -9.17 16.70
N LYS A 158 -12.92 -8.05 16.00
CA LYS A 158 -14.15 -7.24 16.12
C LYS A 158 -15.42 -7.97 15.69
N LYS A 159 -15.35 -9.07 14.93
CA LYS A 159 -16.51 -9.90 14.57
C LYS A 159 -16.94 -10.82 15.72
N GLU A 160 -16.05 -11.12 16.65
CA GLU A 160 -16.25 -12.10 17.73
C GLU A 160 -16.77 -11.46 19.03
N TRP A 161 -16.68 -10.13 19.15
CA TRP A 161 -17.24 -9.37 20.27
C TRP A 161 -17.98 -8.11 19.80
N LYS A 162 -18.75 -7.48 20.71
CA LYS A 162 -19.41 -6.20 20.43
C LYS A 162 -18.39 -5.05 20.41
N ALA A 163 -17.70 -4.90 19.28
CA ALA A 163 -16.68 -3.89 19.14
C ALA A 163 -17.27 -2.48 18.92
N PRO A 164 -16.56 -1.45 19.39
CA PRO A 164 -16.79 -0.08 18.97
C PRO A 164 -16.86 0.12 17.46
N LYS A 165 -17.79 0.97 17.03
CA LYS A 165 -17.96 1.34 15.62
C LYS A 165 -17.06 2.50 15.21
N ASN A 166 -16.71 3.39 16.15
CA ASN A 166 -15.89 4.56 15.86
C ASN A 166 -14.45 4.40 16.39
N ILE A 167 -13.56 5.19 15.80
CA ILE A 167 -12.12 5.19 16.10
C ILE A 167 -11.80 5.68 17.50
N ASN A 168 -12.58 6.62 18.05
CA ASN A 168 -12.34 7.22 19.35
C ASN A 168 -12.57 6.22 20.49
N GLU A 169 -13.62 5.42 20.40
CA GLU A 169 -13.90 4.35 21.34
C GLU A 169 -12.86 3.22 21.24
N LEU A 170 -12.37 2.90 20.04
CA LEU A 170 -11.28 1.95 19.86
C LEU A 170 -9.98 2.44 20.51
N ASN A 171 -9.68 3.72 20.34
CA ASN A 171 -8.57 4.40 21.01
C ASN A 171 -8.73 4.37 22.54
N ALA A 172 -9.94 4.58 23.06
CA ALA A 172 -10.23 4.47 24.49
C ALA A 172 -10.03 3.05 25.04
N LEU A 173 -10.44 2.01 24.28
CA LEU A 173 -10.17 0.61 24.65
C LEU A 173 -8.66 0.33 24.73
N CYS A 174 -7.88 0.81 23.75
CA CYS A 174 -6.44 0.62 23.77
C CYS A 174 -5.78 1.18 25.04
N MET A 175 -6.31 2.29 25.57
CA MET A 175 -5.82 2.95 26.79
C MET A 175 -6.27 2.28 28.09
N ALA A 176 -7.41 1.59 28.07
CA ALA A 176 -7.92 0.89 29.24
C ALA A 176 -7.05 -0.34 29.59
N SER A 177 -6.34 -0.90 28.61
CA SER A 177 -5.45 -2.05 28.82
C SER A 177 -4.02 -1.64 29.16
N SER A 178 -3.39 -2.43 30.02
CA SER A 178 -1.95 -2.40 30.32
C SER A 178 -1.19 -3.63 29.81
N CYS A 179 -1.84 -4.48 28.99
CA CYS A 179 -1.29 -5.74 28.49
C CYS A 179 -0.02 -5.54 27.65
N GLN A 180 1.05 -6.26 28.00
CA GLN A 180 2.37 -6.12 27.39
C GLN A 180 2.70 -7.18 26.34
N SER A 181 1.82 -8.15 26.13
CA SER A 181 2.04 -9.25 25.21
C SER A 181 2.14 -8.76 23.76
N LEU A 182 2.94 -9.45 22.96
CA LEU A 182 3.17 -9.18 21.54
C LEU A 182 2.97 -10.46 20.74
N ILE A 183 2.47 -10.32 19.52
CA ILE A 183 2.39 -11.37 18.53
C ILE A 183 3.24 -10.98 17.31
N ASN A 184 3.68 -11.94 16.52
CA ASN A 184 4.18 -11.65 15.17
C ASN A 184 2.97 -11.54 14.22
N PRO A 185 2.61 -10.36 13.69
CA PRO A 185 1.44 -10.22 12.80
C PRO A 185 1.52 -11.08 11.54
N ASP A 186 2.72 -11.43 11.10
CA ASP A 186 2.96 -12.24 9.90
C ASP A 186 3.02 -13.75 10.19
N ASP A 187 2.71 -14.18 11.42
CA ASP A 187 2.68 -15.61 11.74
C ASP A 187 1.58 -16.34 10.94
N GLN A 188 1.92 -17.53 10.43
CA GLN A 188 1.03 -18.32 9.57
C GLN A 188 -0.31 -18.66 10.27
N SER A 189 -0.32 -18.74 11.60
CA SER A 189 -1.54 -18.97 12.39
C SER A 189 -2.60 -17.88 12.22
N PHE A 190 -2.22 -16.68 11.77
CA PHE A 190 -3.13 -15.55 11.56
C PHE A 190 -3.64 -15.40 10.12
N ALA A 191 -3.13 -16.19 9.16
CA ALA A 191 -3.48 -16.05 7.75
C ALA A 191 -4.97 -16.31 7.48
N HIS A 192 -5.54 -17.38 8.07
CA HIS A 192 -6.96 -17.73 7.92
C HIS A 192 -7.47 -18.57 9.11
N PRO A 193 -7.51 -18.03 10.34
CA PRO A 193 -8.03 -18.77 11.48
C PRO A 193 -9.55 -18.78 11.52
N ASP A 194 -10.15 -19.83 12.09
CA ASP A 194 -11.59 -19.90 12.36
C ASP A 194 -12.03 -18.83 13.38
N SER A 195 -11.16 -18.53 14.36
CA SER A 195 -11.31 -17.46 15.34
C SER A 195 -9.97 -16.77 15.53
N MET A 196 -9.94 -15.46 15.26
CA MET A 196 -8.74 -14.65 15.43
C MET A 196 -8.41 -14.48 16.91
N THR A 197 -9.41 -14.38 17.79
CA THR A 197 -9.16 -14.26 19.23
C THR A 197 -8.56 -15.55 19.81
N ALA A 198 -9.02 -16.73 19.37
CA ALA A 198 -8.46 -18.02 19.74
C ALA A 198 -7.04 -18.23 19.19
N ALA A 199 -6.79 -17.81 17.95
CA ALA A 199 -5.45 -17.86 17.35
C ALA A 199 -4.45 -17.01 18.15
N ILE A 200 -4.83 -15.77 18.51
CA ILE A 200 -3.99 -14.90 19.35
C ILE A 200 -3.73 -15.56 20.72
N CYS A 201 -4.76 -16.12 21.37
CA CYS A 201 -4.56 -16.83 22.63
C CYS A 201 -3.59 -18.01 22.49
N SER A 202 -3.73 -18.80 21.43
CA SER A 202 -2.88 -19.98 21.20
C SER A 202 -1.43 -19.59 20.99
N TYR A 203 -1.17 -18.58 20.15
CA TYR A 203 0.17 -18.02 19.94
C TYR A 203 0.80 -17.53 21.25
N LEU A 204 0.02 -16.83 22.08
CA LEU A 204 0.51 -16.32 23.36
C LEU A 204 0.77 -17.44 24.37
N MET A 205 -0.03 -18.51 24.40
CA MET A 205 0.25 -19.70 25.22
C MET A 205 1.55 -20.38 24.79
N GLU A 206 1.73 -20.61 23.48
CA GLU A 206 2.93 -21.26 22.92
C GLU A 206 4.21 -20.45 23.18
N THR A 207 4.10 -19.13 23.16
CA THR A 207 5.22 -18.21 23.45
C THR A 207 5.37 -17.88 24.94
N GLY A 208 4.56 -18.47 25.82
CA GLY A 208 4.65 -18.28 27.28
C GLY A 208 4.27 -16.87 27.76
N GLN A 209 3.45 -16.14 27.01
CA GLN A 209 3.04 -14.77 27.29
C GLN A 209 1.67 -14.70 28.00
N PRO A 210 1.40 -13.64 28.78
CA PRO A 210 0.09 -13.42 29.40
C PRO A 210 -1.04 -13.35 28.38
N LEU A 211 -2.18 -14.00 28.71
CA LEU A 211 -3.35 -14.05 27.84
C LEU A 211 -4.23 -12.80 27.99
N PRO A 212 -4.84 -12.33 26.89
CA PRO A 212 -5.81 -11.24 26.95
C PRO A 212 -7.08 -11.67 27.69
N LYS A 213 -7.61 -10.79 28.53
CA LYS A 213 -8.81 -11.03 29.36
C LYS A 213 -10.05 -10.34 28.82
N GLU A 214 -9.85 -9.22 28.15
CA GLU A 214 -10.93 -8.36 27.65
C GLU A 214 -10.59 -7.77 26.27
N PRO A 215 -11.57 -7.28 25.51
CA PRO A 215 -11.33 -6.72 24.17
C PRO A 215 -10.24 -5.62 24.14
N ALA A 216 -10.09 -4.84 25.21
CA ALA A 216 -9.06 -3.83 25.35
C ALA A 216 -7.64 -4.41 25.22
N ASP A 217 -7.40 -5.61 25.77
CA ASP A 217 -6.11 -6.28 25.70
C ASP A 217 -5.75 -6.66 24.27
N TYR A 218 -6.70 -7.21 23.51
CA TYR A 218 -6.46 -7.59 22.12
C TYR A 218 -6.17 -6.38 21.24
N VAL A 219 -6.92 -5.28 21.39
CA VAL A 219 -6.65 -4.03 20.66
C VAL A 219 -5.22 -3.56 20.92
N ARG A 220 -4.81 -3.55 22.19
CA ARG A 220 -3.47 -3.09 22.59
C ARG A 220 -2.37 -4.03 22.08
N ILE A 221 -2.56 -5.35 22.21
CA ILE A 221 -1.62 -6.36 21.68
C ILE A 221 -1.43 -6.14 20.18
N ILE A 222 -2.52 -6.04 19.41
CA ILE A 222 -2.47 -5.89 17.95
C ILE A 222 -1.75 -4.58 17.58
N PHE A 223 -2.13 -3.44 18.16
CA PHE A 223 -1.50 -2.17 17.81
C PHE A 223 -0.01 -2.13 18.12
N ARG A 224 0.40 -2.67 19.28
CA ARG A 224 1.81 -2.74 19.65
C ARG A 224 2.60 -3.72 18.79
N SER A 225 2.00 -4.85 18.45
CA SER A 225 2.61 -5.87 17.59
C SER A 225 2.84 -5.34 16.18
N LEU A 226 1.85 -4.63 15.63
CA LEU A 226 1.99 -3.93 14.34
C LEU A 226 3.09 -2.88 14.39
N ALA A 227 3.11 -2.01 15.42
CA ALA A 227 4.13 -1.00 15.58
C ALA A 227 5.55 -1.60 15.67
N HIS A 228 5.72 -2.67 16.46
CA HIS A 228 7.00 -3.39 16.54
C HIS A 228 7.39 -3.99 15.19
N ARG A 229 6.42 -4.60 14.50
CA ARG A 229 6.67 -5.17 13.17
C ARG A 229 7.06 -4.13 12.14
N TYR A 230 6.47 -2.94 12.19
CA TYR A 230 6.88 -1.83 11.33
C TYR A 230 8.32 -1.39 11.63
N ALA A 231 8.71 -1.33 12.90
CA ALA A 231 10.08 -1.00 13.29
C ALA A 231 11.10 -2.01 12.77
N GLU A 232 10.83 -3.31 12.96
CA GLU A 232 11.68 -4.38 12.42
C GLU A 232 11.87 -4.25 10.89
N VAL A 233 10.79 -3.97 10.16
CA VAL A 233 10.85 -3.84 8.70
C VAL A 233 11.56 -2.56 8.26
N VAL A 234 11.38 -1.45 8.98
CA VAL A 234 12.15 -0.21 8.72
C VAL A 234 13.64 -0.41 9.00
N ASP A 235 14.01 -1.16 10.04
CA ASP A 235 15.43 -1.43 10.33
C ASP A 235 16.08 -2.25 9.22
N VAL A 236 15.36 -3.23 8.66
CA VAL A 236 15.83 -3.93 7.46
C VAL A 236 15.91 -2.99 6.26
N LEU A 237 14.90 -2.14 6.04
CA LEU A 237 14.91 -1.15 4.96
C LEU A 237 16.10 -0.19 5.09
N ARG A 238 16.46 0.28 6.28
CA ARG A 238 17.62 1.17 6.51
C ARG A 238 18.94 0.54 6.05
N ASN A 239 19.07 -0.78 6.16
CA ASN A 239 20.28 -1.50 5.73
C ASN A 239 20.34 -1.73 4.21
N ILE A 240 19.18 -1.75 3.54
CA ILE A 240 19.06 -2.06 2.10
C ILE A 240 18.89 -0.79 1.25
N SER A 241 18.29 0.25 1.84
CA SER A 241 17.87 1.48 1.18
C SER A 241 19.07 2.27 0.63
N PRO A 242 18.96 2.80 -0.60
CA PRO A 242 19.95 3.75 -1.12
C PRO A 242 19.85 5.14 -0.48
N VAL A 243 18.77 5.42 0.25
CA VAL A 243 18.49 6.71 0.90
C VAL A 243 18.42 6.56 2.42
N ASP A 244 18.72 7.65 3.12
CA ASP A 244 18.67 7.74 4.58
C ASP A 244 17.22 7.93 5.06
N ILE A 245 16.62 6.89 5.66
CA ILE A 245 15.20 6.94 6.07
C ILE A 245 15.06 7.74 7.38
N ARG A 246 14.52 8.96 7.27
CA ARG A 246 14.41 9.91 8.40
C ARG A 246 13.01 10.03 8.99
N ARG A 247 11.99 9.57 8.29
CA ARG A 247 10.58 9.67 8.70
C ARG A 247 9.74 8.59 8.04
N LEU A 248 8.60 8.27 8.67
CA LEU A 248 7.59 7.39 8.10
C LEU A 248 6.35 8.21 7.75
N HIS A 249 5.92 8.20 6.49
CA HIS A 249 4.60 8.68 6.10
C HIS A 249 3.58 7.54 6.16
N VAL A 250 2.48 7.73 6.88
CA VAL A 250 1.41 6.73 6.97
C VAL A 250 0.16 7.25 6.27
N ILE A 251 -0.23 6.57 5.21
CA ILE A 251 -1.42 6.88 4.40
C ILE A 251 -2.50 5.82 4.59
N GLY A 252 -3.70 6.10 4.10
CA GLY A 252 -4.83 5.16 4.19
C GLY A 252 -5.60 5.26 5.51
N GLY A 253 -6.68 4.48 5.63
CA GLY A 253 -7.60 4.56 6.77
C GLY A 253 -6.95 4.29 8.13
N GLY A 254 -5.90 3.47 8.16
CA GLY A 254 -5.15 3.14 9.36
C GLY A 254 -4.44 4.32 10.01
N SER A 255 -4.10 5.36 9.24
CA SER A 255 -3.49 6.60 9.73
C SER A 255 -4.36 7.39 10.73
N ARG A 256 -5.66 7.08 10.84
CA ARG A 256 -6.57 7.67 11.84
C ARG A 256 -6.36 7.10 13.25
N ASN A 257 -5.67 5.95 13.39
CA ASN A 257 -5.47 5.27 14.67
C ASN A 257 -4.37 5.95 15.46
N GLU A 258 -4.74 6.91 16.31
CA GLU A 258 -3.79 7.69 17.10
C GLU A 258 -2.81 6.84 17.91
N TYR A 259 -3.27 5.79 18.59
CA TYR A 259 -2.39 4.96 19.41
C TYR A 259 -1.50 4.04 18.57
N LEU A 260 -1.98 3.55 17.44
CA LEU A 260 -1.11 2.83 16.50
C LEU A 260 0.01 3.75 16.01
N MET A 261 -0.31 5.00 15.65
CA MET A 261 0.70 5.96 15.19
C MET A 261 1.70 6.32 16.30
N ARG A 262 1.24 6.53 17.53
CA ARG A 262 2.12 6.77 18.70
C ARG A 262 3.04 5.59 18.96
N PHE A 263 2.50 4.37 19.08
CA PHE A 263 3.33 3.19 19.27
C PHE A 263 4.31 2.98 18.11
N THR A 264 3.91 3.32 16.89
CA THR A 264 4.80 3.24 15.72
C THR A 264 5.93 4.26 15.83
N ALA A 265 5.66 5.51 16.23
CA ALA A 265 6.70 6.51 16.46
C ALA A 265 7.65 6.10 17.59
N ASP A 266 7.10 5.64 18.73
CA ASP A 266 7.86 5.13 19.87
C ASP A 266 8.79 3.97 19.46
N ALA A 267 8.27 3.02 18.67
CA ALA A 267 9.03 1.85 18.24
C ALA A 267 10.11 2.18 17.20
N LEU A 268 9.85 3.14 16.30
CA LEU A 268 10.79 3.54 15.26
C LEU A 268 11.88 4.51 15.74
N GLY A 269 11.59 5.28 16.79
CA GLY A 269 12.43 6.40 17.23
C GLY A 269 12.59 7.49 16.16
N MET A 270 11.60 7.65 15.28
CA MET A 270 11.60 8.69 14.24
C MET A 270 10.19 9.23 13.98
N PRO A 271 10.06 10.44 13.40
CA PRO A 271 8.75 11.04 13.14
C PRO A 271 7.85 10.18 12.26
N VAL A 272 6.60 10.02 12.69
CA VAL A 272 5.51 9.39 11.93
C VAL A 272 4.51 10.45 11.52
N ILE A 273 4.32 10.65 10.22
CA ILE A 273 3.44 11.66 9.65
C ILE A 273 2.20 10.95 9.10
N ALA A 274 1.08 11.10 9.79
CA ALA A 274 -0.18 10.46 9.46
C ALA A 274 -1.03 11.32 8.51
N GLY A 275 -1.49 10.72 7.42
CA GLY A 275 -2.31 11.31 6.38
C GLY A 275 -1.59 11.39 5.02
N PRO A 276 -2.35 11.53 3.91
CA PRO A 276 -3.81 11.57 3.83
C PRO A 276 -4.48 10.19 3.97
N GLN A 277 -5.74 10.18 4.42
CA GLN A 277 -6.52 8.95 4.51
C GLN A 277 -7.00 8.47 3.13
N GLU A 278 -7.36 9.41 2.25
CA GLU A 278 -7.83 9.13 0.88
C GLU A 278 -6.67 9.15 -0.14
N GLY A 279 -5.51 8.59 0.24
CA GLY A 279 -4.29 8.67 -0.57
C GLY A 279 -4.48 8.16 -2.00
N THR A 280 -5.13 7.01 -2.18
CA THR A 280 -5.39 6.43 -3.51
C THR A 280 -6.18 7.38 -4.42
N ALA A 281 -7.25 7.98 -3.92
CA ALA A 281 -8.09 8.87 -4.71
C ALA A 281 -7.35 10.17 -5.06
N LEU A 282 -6.62 10.75 -4.10
CA LEU A 282 -5.84 11.96 -4.31
C LEU A 282 -4.73 11.76 -5.34
N GLY A 283 -3.97 10.67 -5.22
CA GLY A 283 -2.89 10.38 -6.16
C GLY A 283 -3.40 10.08 -7.57
N ASN A 284 -4.48 9.31 -7.68
CA ASN A 284 -5.16 9.07 -8.97
C ASN A 284 -5.58 10.41 -9.61
N ALA A 285 -6.30 11.26 -8.88
CA ALA A 285 -6.75 12.55 -9.39
C ALA A 285 -5.58 13.43 -9.83
N LEU A 286 -4.49 13.49 -9.06
CA LEU A 286 -3.34 14.33 -9.39
C LEU A 286 -2.53 13.81 -10.57
N VAL A 287 -2.48 12.50 -10.81
CA VAL A 287 -1.90 11.96 -12.05
C VAL A 287 -2.70 12.44 -13.27
N GLN A 288 -4.03 12.51 -13.18
CA GLN A 288 -4.87 13.04 -14.25
C GLN A 288 -4.71 14.55 -14.43
N VAL A 289 -4.60 15.31 -13.33
CA VAL A 289 -4.30 16.75 -13.35
C VAL A 289 -2.95 17.02 -14.02
N ARG A 290 -1.94 16.19 -13.72
CA ARG A 290 -0.63 16.24 -14.39
C ARG A 290 -0.73 15.90 -15.87
N ALA A 291 -1.49 14.87 -16.24
CA ALA A 291 -1.75 14.52 -17.64
C ALA A 291 -2.48 15.63 -18.41
N ALA A 292 -3.27 16.46 -17.72
CA ALA A 292 -3.91 17.65 -18.27
C ALA A 292 -2.96 18.87 -18.40
N GLY A 293 -1.69 18.74 -17.99
CA GLY A 293 -0.68 19.80 -18.09
C GLY A 293 -0.76 20.86 -17.00
N LEU A 294 -1.50 20.61 -15.92
CA LEU A 294 -1.71 21.58 -14.83
C LEU A 294 -0.69 21.47 -13.69
N VAL A 295 0.07 20.36 -13.66
CA VAL A 295 1.11 20.07 -12.67
C VAL A 295 2.27 19.40 -13.40
N GLY A 296 3.52 19.78 -13.09
CA GLY A 296 4.70 19.37 -13.85
C GLY A 296 5.43 18.13 -13.34
N SER A 297 5.40 17.86 -12.03
CA SER A 297 6.22 16.78 -11.42
C SER A 297 5.50 16.05 -10.29
N LEU A 298 5.98 14.84 -9.95
CA LEU A 298 5.54 14.12 -8.75
C LEU A 298 5.76 14.96 -7.47
N GLN A 299 6.89 15.66 -7.36
CA GLN A 299 7.16 16.51 -6.19
C GLN A 299 6.14 17.65 -6.07
N GLU A 300 5.72 18.25 -7.19
CA GLU A 300 4.68 19.27 -7.18
C GLU A 300 3.31 18.71 -6.78
N MET A 301 2.96 17.50 -7.25
CA MET A 301 1.74 16.79 -6.80
C MET A 301 1.76 16.60 -5.28
N ARG A 302 2.87 16.11 -4.72
CA ARG A 302 3.05 15.92 -3.27
C ARG A 302 2.92 17.22 -2.50
N GLY A 303 3.51 18.30 -3.03
CA GLY A 303 3.38 19.64 -2.46
C GLY A 303 1.93 20.15 -2.43
N ILE A 304 1.13 19.87 -3.47
CA ILE A 304 -0.31 20.21 -3.49
C ILE A 304 -1.04 19.46 -2.38
N ILE A 305 -0.78 18.16 -2.22
CA ILE A 305 -1.42 17.34 -1.18
C ILE A 305 -1.06 17.85 0.21
N GLY A 306 0.22 18.09 0.48
CA GLY A 306 0.69 18.60 1.77
C GLY A 306 0.04 19.93 2.18
N ARG A 307 -0.42 20.75 1.22
CA ARG A 307 -1.17 21.99 1.47
C ARG A 307 -2.69 21.82 1.52
N SER A 308 -3.20 20.67 1.10
CA SER A 308 -4.63 20.41 0.88
C SER A 308 -5.25 19.49 1.93
N VAL A 309 -4.45 18.85 2.78
CA VAL A 309 -4.91 17.91 3.81
C VAL A 309 -4.30 18.24 5.18
N GLU A 310 -5.03 17.92 6.24
CA GLU A 310 -4.50 17.99 7.60
C GLU A 310 -3.62 16.76 7.87
N LEU A 311 -2.38 17.02 8.26
CA LEU A 311 -1.39 16.00 8.63
C LEU A 311 -1.14 16.08 10.12
N LYS A 312 -0.95 14.92 10.75
CA LYS A 312 -0.58 14.84 12.17
C LYS A 312 0.76 14.14 12.33
N THR A 313 1.69 14.80 13.00
CA THR A 313 3.01 14.24 13.30
C THR A 313 3.04 13.67 14.71
N TYR A 314 3.61 12.48 14.82
CA TYR A 314 3.88 11.76 16.06
C TYR A 314 5.40 11.64 16.20
N ILE A 315 5.91 11.94 17.39
CA ILE A 315 7.34 11.96 17.75
C ILE A 315 7.51 11.07 18.96
#